data_AF-A0A9D4FEQ3-F1
#
_entry.id   AF-A0A9D4FEQ3-F1
#
_cell.length_a   1.000
_cell.length_b   1.000
_cell.length_c   1.000
_cell.angle_alpha   90.00
_cell.angle_beta   90.00
_cell.angle_gamma   90.00
#
_symmetry.space_group_name_H-M   'P 1'
#
loop_
_entity.id
_entity.type
_entity.pdbx_description
1 polymer ?
#
loop_
_entity_poly.entity_id
_entity_poly.type
_entity_poly.pdbx_seq_one_letter_code
_entity_poly.pdbx_strand_id
1 'polypeptide(L)'
;MASAVTAVNSGMSVRRAAKEYNVPKSSLSDRVTGKVKHGATWGKKPIMSSIDEKALIEAATSRADSGLGFSKGNFLEIMLYIVFVLSLKTQIFNLQLVFDT
;
A
#
# COMPACT_ATOMS: atom_id res chain seq x y z
N MET A 1 -16.12 9.00 -10.32
CA MET A 1 -15.12 10.09 -10.22
C MET A 1 -14.11 10.06 -11.38
N ALA A 2 -13.50 8.91 -11.71
CA ALA A 2 -12.52 8.81 -12.82
C ALA A 2 -13.07 9.34 -14.16
N SER A 3 -14.28 8.91 -14.55
CA SER A 3 -14.95 9.35 -15.79
C SER A 3 -15.24 10.86 -15.84
N ALA A 4 -15.45 11.50 -14.68
CA ALA A 4 -15.70 12.93 -14.62
C ALA A 4 -14.41 13.75 -14.84
N VAL A 5 -13.26 13.22 -14.39
CA VAL A 5 -11.97 13.89 -14.57
C VAL A 5 -11.50 13.76 -16.02
N THR A 6 -11.70 12.60 -16.65
CA THR A 6 -11.40 12.41 -18.07
C THR A 6 -12.21 13.36 -18.96
N ALA A 7 -13.49 13.56 -18.65
CA ALA A 7 -14.35 14.49 -19.37
C ALA A 7 -13.86 15.95 -19.26
N VAL A 8 -13.39 16.36 -18.07
CA VAL A 8 -12.80 17.70 -17.91
C VAL A 8 -11.49 17.82 -18.69
N ASN A 9 -10.64 16.81 -18.64
CA ASN A 9 -9.38 16.79 -19.40
C ASN A 9 -9.60 16.77 -20.92
N SER A 10 -10.73 16.24 -21.40
CA SER A 10 -11.13 16.30 -22.81
C SER A 10 -11.78 17.64 -23.21
N GLY A 11 -11.72 18.66 -22.35
CA GLY A 11 -12.20 20.02 -22.64
C GLY A 11 -13.59 20.36 -22.09
N MET A 12 -14.23 19.48 -21.30
CA MET A 12 -15.49 19.82 -20.64
C MET A 12 -15.29 20.76 -19.45
N SER A 13 -16.20 21.71 -19.24
CA SER A 13 -16.15 22.55 -18.04
C SER A 13 -16.42 21.75 -16.77
N VAL A 14 -15.71 22.07 -15.69
CA VAL A 14 -15.86 21.42 -14.37
C VAL A 14 -17.30 21.46 -13.87
N ARG A 15 -18.04 22.55 -14.14
CA ARG A 15 -19.44 22.69 -13.74
C ARG A 15 -20.36 21.73 -14.51
N ARG A 16 -20.15 21.56 -15.82
CA ARG A 16 -20.95 20.63 -16.63
C ARG A 16 -20.67 19.19 -16.24
N ALA A 17 -19.39 18.83 -16.12
CA ALA A 17 -18.98 17.50 -15.68
C ALA A 17 -19.50 17.16 -14.27
N ALA A 18 -19.47 18.12 -13.33
CA ALA A 18 -20.02 17.91 -11.99
C ALA A 18 -21.52 17.57 -12.00
N LYS A 19 -22.30 18.25 -12.85
CA LYS A 19 -23.75 18.02 -12.97
C LYS A 19 -24.06 16.70 -13.69
N GLU A 20 -23.32 16.39 -14.75
CA GLU A 20 -23.53 15.20 -15.59
C GLU A 20 -23.14 13.91 -14.86
N TYR A 21 -22.01 13.91 -14.16
CA TYR A 21 -21.53 12.74 -13.41
C TYR A 21 -21.98 12.73 -11.95
N ASN A 22 -22.83 13.68 -11.54
CA ASN A 22 -23.34 13.84 -10.18
C ASN A 22 -22.24 13.78 -9.10
N VAL A 23 -21.15 14.51 -9.32
CA VAL A 23 -20.01 14.59 -8.39
C VAL A 23 -19.87 16.00 -7.81
N PRO A 24 -19.44 16.16 -6.54
CA PRO A 24 -19.24 17.48 -5.96
C PRO A 24 -18.20 18.29 -6.73
N LYS A 25 -18.56 19.53 -7.09
CA LYS A 25 -17.70 20.44 -7.87
C LYS A 25 -16.33 20.65 -7.20
N SER A 26 -16.29 20.86 -5.89
CA SER A 26 -15.06 21.04 -5.12
C SER A 26 -14.14 19.83 -5.23
N SER A 27 -14.68 18.64 -5.00
CA SER A 27 -13.97 17.36 -5.12
C SER A 27 -13.44 17.07 -6.53
N LEU A 28 -14.18 17.47 -7.56
CA LEU A 28 -13.73 17.38 -8.95
C LEU A 28 -12.61 18.38 -9.23
N SER A 29 -12.77 19.62 -8.78
CA SER A 29 -11.77 20.68 -8.92
C SER A 29 -10.44 20.33 -8.25
N ASP A 30 -10.46 19.76 -7.04
CA ASP A 30 -9.25 19.38 -6.31
C ASP A 30 -8.48 18.25 -7.02
N ARG A 31 -9.19 17.38 -7.75
CA ARG A 31 -8.57 16.30 -8.55
C ARG A 31 -8.03 16.81 -9.88
N VAL A 32 -8.75 17.71 -10.56
CA VAL A 32 -8.32 18.33 -11.82
C VAL A 32 -7.10 19.24 -11.60
N THR A 33 -7.05 19.95 -10.49
CA THR A 33 -5.90 20.81 -10.12
C THR A 33 -4.71 20.04 -9.55
N GLY A 34 -4.83 18.73 -9.34
CA GLY A 34 -3.76 17.88 -8.81
C GLY A 34 -3.54 17.96 -7.30
N LYS A 35 -4.38 18.70 -6.55
CA LYS A 35 -4.34 18.70 -5.07
C LYS A 35 -4.58 17.29 -4.50
N VAL A 36 -5.42 16.51 -5.15
CA VAL A 36 -5.69 15.12 -4.79
C VAL A 36 -5.24 14.21 -5.93
N LYS A 37 -4.20 13.42 -5.70
CA LYS A 37 -3.75 12.40 -6.65
C LYS A 37 -4.85 11.35 -6.87
N HIS A 38 -4.99 10.87 -8.10
CA HIS A 38 -5.87 9.74 -8.38
C HIS A 38 -5.43 8.51 -7.59
N GLY A 39 -6.37 7.87 -6.90
CA GLY A 39 -6.08 6.73 -6.01
C GLY A 39 -5.49 7.11 -4.65
N ALA A 40 -5.45 8.40 -4.28
CA ALA A 40 -5.05 8.80 -2.94
C ALA A 40 -6.00 8.20 -1.89
N THR A 41 -5.44 7.38 -1.02
CA THR A 41 -6.11 6.84 0.16
C THR A 41 -6.00 7.82 1.32
N TRP A 42 -7.02 7.84 2.16
CA TRP A 42 -7.01 8.62 3.38
C TRP A 42 -6.04 8.00 4.40
N GLY A 43 -5.33 8.84 5.15
CA GLY A 43 -4.46 8.41 6.25
C GLY A 43 -2.96 8.50 5.99
N LYS A 44 -2.18 8.02 6.96
CA LYS A 44 -0.72 7.98 6.88
C LYS A 44 -0.28 6.95 5.85
N LYS A 45 0.76 7.27 5.07
CA LYS A 45 1.37 6.29 4.18
C LYS A 45 1.94 5.11 4.99
N PRO A 46 1.77 3.87 4.50
CA PRO A 46 2.41 2.71 5.10
C PRO A 46 3.93 2.91 5.18
N ILE A 47 4.54 2.53 6.30
CA ILE A 47 5.99 2.62 6.49
C ILE A 47 6.70 1.45 5.81
N MET A 48 6.04 0.28 5.75
CA MET A 48 6.58 -0.95 5.21
C MET A 48 5.62 -1.58 4.19
N SER A 49 6.11 -2.58 3.46
CA SER A 49 5.28 -3.30 2.49
C SER A 49 4.25 -4.17 3.20
N SER A 50 3.13 -4.45 2.53
CA SER A 50 2.08 -5.32 3.07
C SER A 50 2.55 -6.75 3.32
N ILE A 51 3.57 -7.22 2.58
CA ILE A 51 4.16 -8.55 2.73
C ILE A 51 4.97 -8.61 4.03
N ASP A 52 5.83 -7.61 4.24
CA ASP A 52 6.68 -7.55 5.44
C ASP A 52 5.82 -7.36 6.69
N GLU A 53 4.78 -6.53 6.61
CA GLU A 53 3.84 -6.30 7.70
C GLU A 53 3.11 -7.60 8.08
N LYS A 54 2.66 -8.38 7.09
CA LYS A 54 1.99 -9.66 7.33
C LYS A 54 2.92 -10.67 8.00
N ALA A 55 4.16 -10.79 7.52
CA ALA A 55 5.13 -11.70 8.11
C ALA A 55 5.50 -11.30 9.55
N LEU A 56 5.57 -9.99 9.82
CA LEU A 56 5.80 -9.47 11.16
C LEU A 56 4.65 -9.82 12.10
N ILE A 57 3.39 -9.68 11.64
CA ILE A 57 2.20 -10.05 12.41
C ILE A 57 2.23 -11.55 12.73
N GLU A 58 2.48 -12.40 11.74
CA GLU A 58 2.51 -13.86 11.92
C GLU A 58 3.60 -14.29 12.93
N ALA A 59 4.79 -13.72 12.80
CA ALA A 59 5.88 -13.95 13.76
C ALA A 59 5.51 -13.45 15.16
N ALA A 60 4.80 -12.32 15.25
CA ALA A 60 4.38 -11.76 16.52
C ALA A 60 3.30 -12.62 17.20
N THR A 61 2.32 -13.10 16.45
CA THR A 61 1.29 -14.02 16.94
C THR A 61 1.93 -15.32 17.42
N SER A 62 2.79 -15.93 16.60
CA SER A 62 3.44 -17.21 16.95
C SER A 62 4.28 -17.12 18.25
N ARG A 63 4.96 -15.99 18.46
CA ARG A 63 5.71 -15.73 19.69
C ARG A 63 4.80 -15.50 20.89
N ALA A 64 3.73 -14.73 20.71
CA ALA A 64 2.74 -14.50 21.76
C ALA A 64 2.11 -15.83 22.22
N ASP A 65 1.78 -16.72 21.28
CA ASP A 65 1.24 -18.07 21.57
C ASP A 65 2.25 -18.93 22.34
N SER A 66 3.55 -18.73 22.06
CA SER A 66 4.65 -19.40 22.79
C SER A 66 4.98 -18.76 24.15
N GLY A 67 4.25 -17.72 24.57
CA GLY A 67 4.50 -16.99 25.81
C GLY A 67 5.71 -16.05 25.77
N LEU A 68 6.24 -15.75 24.57
CA LEU A 68 7.39 -14.88 24.37
C LEU A 68 6.94 -13.50 23.86
N GLY A 69 7.05 -12.47 24.70
CA GLY A 69 6.71 -11.09 24.31
C GLY A 69 7.81 -10.37 23.50
N PHE A 70 7.48 -9.17 23.01
CA PHE A 70 8.46 -8.25 22.43
C PHE A 70 8.82 -7.15 23.44
N SER A 71 10.12 -7.00 23.71
CA SER A 71 10.65 -5.75 24.24
C SER A 71 10.95 -4.79 23.07
N LYS A 72 10.98 -3.48 23.32
CA LYS A 72 11.36 -2.48 22.29
C LYS A 72 12.73 -2.78 21.65
N GLY A 73 13.69 -3.26 22.45
CA GLY A 73 15.03 -3.61 21.96
C GLY A 73 15.01 -4.86 21.09
N ASN A 74 14.34 -5.92 21.55
CA ASN A 74 14.31 -7.20 20.83
C ASN A 74 13.47 -7.11 19.54
N PHE A 75 12.49 -6.22 19.50
CA PHE A 75 11.62 -6.04 18.32
C PHE A 75 12.42 -5.67 17.06
N LEU A 76 13.42 -4.79 17.19
CA LEU A 76 14.24 -4.35 16.06
C LEU A 76 15.15 -5.48 15.54
N GLU A 77 15.75 -6.25 16.44
CA GLU A 77 16.58 -7.40 16.08
C GLU A 77 15.77 -8.48 15.37
N ILE A 78 14.56 -8.76 15.88
CA ILE A 78 13.66 -9.73 15.27
C ILE A 78 13.16 -9.24 13.90
N MET A 79 12.89 -7.95 13.75
CA MET A 79 12.55 -7.36 12.44
C MET A 79 13.66 -7.55 11.40
N LEU A 80 14.91 -7.25 11.77
CA LEU A 80 16.08 -7.45 10.91
C LEU A 80 16.22 -8.93 10.52
N TYR A 81 16.05 -9.84 11.47
CA TYR A 81 16.11 -11.27 11.21
C TYR A 81 14.99 -11.74 10.27
N ILE A 82 13.74 -11.32 10.48
CA ILE A 82 12.59 -11.70 9.64
C ILE A 82 12.79 -11.20 8.20
N VAL A 83 13.18 -9.93 8.03
CA VAL A 83 13.42 -9.36 6.69
C VAL A 83 14.58 -10.08 5.99
N PHE A 84 15.65 -10.37 6.72
CA PHE A 84 16.80 -11.12 6.19
C PHE A 84 16.42 -12.54 5.76
N VAL A 85 15.67 -13.28 6.59
CA VAL A 85 15.22 -14.65 6.28
C VAL A 85 14.22 -14.67 5.13
N LEU A 86 13.30 -13.70 5.05
CA LEU A 86 12.37 -13.57 3.93
C LEU A 86 13.12 -13.30 2.63
N SER A 87 14.10 -12.39 2.66
CA SER A 87 14.94 -12.07 1.50
C SER A 87 15.73 -13.29 0.99
N LEU A 88 16.29 -14.09 1.91
CA LEU A 88 16.97 -15.33 1.55
C LEU A 88 16.00 -16.39 0.98
N LYS A 89 14.81 -16.54 1.55
CA LYS A 89 13.78 -17.47 1.03
C LYS A 89 13.34 -17.11 -0.38
N THR A 90 13.13 -15.83 -0.69
CA THR A 90 12.78 -15.41 -2.06
C THR A 90 13.93 -15.63 -3.04
N GLN A 91 15.18 -15.43 -2.62
CA GLN A 91 16.34 -15.66 -3.48
C GLN A 91 16.53 -17.14 -3.80
N ILE A 92 16.37 -18.03 -2.82
CA ILE A 92 16.44 -19.48 -3.00
C ILE A 92 15.29 -19.98 -3.88
N PHE A 93 14.05 -19.51 -3.65
CA PHE A 93 12.89 -19.90 -4.44
C PHE A 93 13.03 -19.51 -5.92
N ASN A 94 13.53 -18.29 -6.20
CA ASN A 94 13.79 -17.86 -7.58
C ASN A 94 14.94 -18.65 -8.22
N LEU A 95 15.95 -19.05 -7.45
CA LEU A 95 17.03 -19.89 -7.96
C LEU A 95 16.51 -21.28 -8.35
N GLN A 96 15.63 -21.88 -7.54
CA GLN A 96 15.05 -23.19 -7.80
C GLN A 96 14.18 -23.20 -9.07
N LEU A 97 13.38 -22.16 -9.29
CA LEU A 97 12.57 -21.98 -10.51
C LEU A 97 13.39 -21.83 -11.79
N VAL A 98 14.65 -21.39 -11.71
CA VAL A 98 15.57 -21.28 -12.86
C VAL A 98 16.24 -22.63 -13.17
N PHE A 99 16.35 -23.54 -12.20
CA PHE A 99 16.92 -24.88 -12.41
C PHE A 99 15.87 -25.93 -12.85
N ASP A 100 14.57 -25.63 -12.73
CA ASP A 100 13.46 -26.51 -13.13
C ASP A 100 12.93 -26.24 -14.57
N THR A 101 13.63 -25.44 -15.38
CA THR A 101 13.37 -25.20 -16.83
C THR A 101 14.48 -25.74 -17.70
#